data_AF-A0A0N4XI03-F1
#
_entry.id   AF-A0A0N4XI03-F1
#
_cell.length_a   1.000
_cell.length_b   1.000
_cell.length_c   1.000
_cell.angle_alpha   90.00
_cell.angle_beta   90.00
_cell.angle_gamma   90.00
#
_symmetry.space_group_name_H-M   'P 1'
#
loop_
_entity.id
_entity.type
_entity.pdbx_description
1 polymer ?
#
loop_
_entity_poly.entity_id
_entity_poly.type
_entity_poly.pdbx_seq_one_letter_code
_entity_poly.pdbx_strand_id
1 'polypeptide(L)'
;MKIILIVRDPTQRTISDFTQVYYNKLEQNKTLPIFEKEAFLPNSDLINPEYKPVRNSLYDVHMANWLRYFSMEQILLVNGDVFRGNPINELRRVESFLGLPHLITNDQLIFNERKGFFCFRRSPTQRTKCLGSSKGRPHREIPADVVEKLRKNLLQHNQRFFALVNRIFTW
;
A
#
# COMPACT_ATOMS: atom_id res chain seq x y z
N MET A 1 -21.49 -6.96 8.12
CA MET A 1 -20.59 -6.31 7.13
C MET A 1 -19.15 -6.69 7.44
N LYS A 2 -18.35 -7.03 6.41
CA LYS A 2 -16.92 -7.35 6.50
C LYS A 2 -16.12 -6.35 5.67
N ILE A 3 -14.98 -5.91 6.16
CA ILE A 3 -14.09 -4.93 5.53
C ILE A 3 -12.73 -5.58 5.34
N ILE A 4 -12.12 -5.40 4.17
CA ILE A 4 -10.75 -5.83 3.89
C ILE A 4 -9.93 -4.57 3.65
N LEU A 5 -8.91 -4.36 4.46
CA LEU A 5 -7.98 -3.25 4.34
C LEU A 5 -6.59 -3.78 4.04
N ILE A 6 -6.06 -3.42 2.87
CA ILE A 6 -4.69 -3.73 2.48
C ILE A 6 -3.77 -2.55 2.79
N VAL A 7 -2.73 -2.80 3.59
CA VAL A 7 -1.74 -1.80 4.00
C VAL A 7 -0.34 -2.30 3.68
N ARG A 8 0.60 -1.38 3.46
CA ARG A 8 2.01 -1.68 3.22
C ARG A 8 2.87 -0.65 3.95
N ASP A 9 4.19 -0.79 3.92
CA ASP A 9 5.11 0.21 4.48
C ASP A 9 4.65 1.64 4.08
N PRO A 10 4.33 2.51 5.05
CA PRO A 10 3.72 3.82 4.77
C PRO A 10 4.69 4.78 4.09
N THR A 11 6.00 4.62 4.28
CA THR A 11 7.03 5.34 3.52
C THR A 11 6.94 4.97 2.05
N GLN A 12 6.95 3.67 1.74
CA GLN A 12 6.82 3.16 0.38
C GLN A 12 5.46 3.49 -0.24
N ARG A 13 4.38 3.45 0.55
CA ARG A 13 3.03 3.85 0.12
C ARG A 13 3.00 5.32 -0.29
N THR A 14 3.62 6.20 0.49
CA THR A 14 3.71 7.65 0.22
C THR A 14 4.47 7.91 -1.08
N ILE A 15 5.63 7.28 -1.27
CA ILE A 15 6.44 7.41 -2.49
C ILE A 15 5.69 6.86 -3.71
N SER A 16 4.96 5.75 -3.55
CA SER A 16 4.15 5.16 -4.62
C SER A 16 3.01 6.08 -5.06
N ASP A 17 2.30 6.69 -4.11
CA ASP A 17 1.21 7.64 -4.38
C ASP A 17 1.76 8.93 -5.02
N PHE A 18 2.87 9.48 -4.51
CA PHE A 18 3.59 10.58 -5.16
C PHE A 18 3.97 10.25 -6.61
N THR A 19 4.55 9.06 -6.84
CA THR A 19 4.96 8.61 -8.17
C THR A 19 3.76 8.57 -9.13
N GLN A 20 2.60 8.09 -8.66
CA GLN A 20 1.38 8.11 -9.46
C GLN A 20 0.93 9.53 -9.78
N VAL A 21 0.94 10.45 -8.81
CA VAL A 21 0.61 11.87 -9.02
C VAL A 21 1.57 12.53 -10.02
N TYR A 22 2.87 12.25 -9.89
CA TYR A 22 3.90 12.75 -10.80
C TYR A 22 3.62 12.33 -12.25
N TYR A 23 3.41 11.03 -12.50
CA TYR A 23 3.15 10.54 -13.85
C TYR A 23 1.83 11.08 -14.41
N ASN A 24 0.78 11.18 -13.60
CA ASN A 24 -0.48 11.78 -14.04
C ASN A 24 -0.29 13.25 -14.47
N LYS A 25 0.51 14.03 -13.74
CA LYS A 25 0.80 15.43 -14.08
C LYS A 25 1.69 15.54 -15.31
N LEU A 26 2.65 14.63 -15.48
CA LEU A 26 3.50 14.53 -16.67
C LEU A 26 2.67 14.24 -17.93
N GLU A 27 1.78 13.24 -17.88
CA GLU A 27 0.87 12.89 -18.97
C GLU A 27 -0.08 14.04 -19.34
N GLN A 28 -0.36 14.95 -18.39
CA GLN A 28 -1.23 16.12 -18.57
C GLN A 28 -0.47 17.41 -18.89
N ASN A 29 0.85 17.38 -19.10
CA ASN A 29 1.70 18.56 -19.30
C ASN A 29 1.52 19.65 -18.21
N LYS A 30 1.39 19.23 -16.94
CA LYS A 30 1.28 20.12 -15.79
C LYS A 30 2.61 20.25 -15.05
N THR A 31 2.73 21.30 -14.23
CA THR A 31 3.88 21.49 -13.33
C THR A 31 4.07 20.28 -12.44
N LEU A 32 5.27 19.68 -12.55
CA LEU A 32 5.64 18.47 -11.85
C LEU A 32 5.92 18.76 -10.36
N PRO A 33 5.40 17.93 -9.44
CA PRO A 33 5.61 18.11 -8.01
C PRO A 33 7.03 17.67 -7.62
N ILE A 34 7.59 18.32 -6.60
CA ILE A 34 8.86 17.93 -5.97
C ILE A 34 8.52 17.29 -4.63
N PHE A 35 8.98 16.06 -4.40
CA PHE A 35 8.55 15.26 -3.25
C PHE A 35 8.79 15.98 -1.92
N GLU A 36 9.99 16.52 -1.73
CA GLU A 36 10.44 17.20 -0.51
C GLU A 36 9.59 18.44 -0.21
N LYS A 37 9.22 19.19 -1.23
CA LYS A 37 8.41 20.42 -1.07
C LYS A 37 6.96 20.12 -0.71
N GLU A 38 6.47 18.96 -1.11
CA GLU A 38 5.08 18.56 -0.93
C GLU A 38 4.90 17.77 0.39
N ALA A 39 5.82 16.83 0.67
CA ALA A 39 5.73 15.89 1.77
C ALA A 39 6.07 16.49 3.13
N PHE A 40 6.75 17.64 3.19
CA PHE A 40 7.17 18.29 4.43
C PHE A 40 6.64 19.72 4.54
N LEU A 41 6.47 20.19 5.77
CA LEU A 41 6.09 21.57 6.04
C LEU A 41 7.24 22.52 5.64
N PRO A 42 6.93 23.76 5.20
CA PRO A 42 7.96 24.72 4.82
C PRO A 42 8.96 24.98 5.96
N ASN A 43 10.26 24.98 5.62
CA ASN A 43 11.36 25.21 6.57
C ASN A 43 11.34 24.28 7.79
N SER A 44 10.85 23.04 7.63
CA SER A 44 10.69 22.09 8.72
C SER A 44 11.07 20.66 8.32
N ASP A 45 11.39 19.88 9.34
CA ASP A 45 11.58 18.44 9.21
C ASP A 45 10.31 17.62 9.40
N LEU A 46 9.22 18.28 9.75
CA LEU A 46 7.93 17.65 9.99
C LEU A 46 7.19 17.38 8.68
N ILE A 47 6.58 16.20 8.58
CA ILE A 47 5.70 15.86 7.46
C ILE A 47 4.53 16.83 7.35
N ASN A 48 4.09 17.09 6.13
CA ASN A 48 2.87 17.85 5.84
C ASN A 48 1.65 16.92 5.85
N PRO A 49 0.82 16.92 6.91
CA PRO A 49 -0.33 16.02 7.01
C PRO A 49 -1.45 16.36 6.01
N GLU A 50 -1.43 17.56 5.40
CA GLU A 50 -2.41 17.95 4.38
C GLU A 50 -2.04 17.43 2.98
N TYR A 51 -0.78 17.05 2.78
CA TYR A 51 -0.37 16.45 1.53
C TYR A 51 -0.96 15.05 1.39
N LYS A 52 -1.85 14.86 0.40
CA LYS A 52 -2.68 13.65 0.27
C LYS A 52 -1.88 12.33 0.33
N PRO A 53 -0.73 12.16 -0.35
CA PRO A 53 0.11 10.97 -0.20
C PRO A 53 0.56 10.68 1.23
N VAL A 54 0.95 11.70 2.00
CA VAL A 54 1.31 11.58 3.43
C VAL A 54 0.07 11.27 4.26
N ARG A 55 -1.00 12.06 4.10
CA ARG A 55 -2.25 11.90 4.85
C ARG A 55 -2.79 10.48 4.78
N ASN A 56 -2.81 9.91 3.57
CA ASN A 56 -3.28 8.56 3.31
C ASN A 56 -2.41 7.46 3.94
N SER A 57 -1.17 7.77 4.32
CA SER A 57 -0.23 6.88 5.01
C SER A 57 -0.31 6.95 6.54
N LEU A 58 -1.08 7.90 7.09
CA LEU A 58 -1.35 8.01 8.53
C LEU A 58 -2.41 6.99 8.95
N TYR A 59 -2.05 5.71 8.92
CA TYR A 59 -3.00 4.60 9.09
C TYR A 59 -3.70 4.59 10.45
N ASP A 60 -3.02 5.02 11.52
CA ASP A 60 -3.59 5.15 12.85
C ASP A 60 -4.78 6.12 12.88
N VAL A 61 -4.65 7.27 12.22
CA VAL A 61 -5.71 8.28 12.12
C VAL A 61 -6.94 7.73 11.42
N HIS A 62 -6.75 7.06 10.28
CA HIS A 62 -7.86 6.45 9.55
C HIS A 62 -8.48 5.30 10.33
N MET A 63 -7.67 4.39 10.86
CA MET A 63 -8.14 3.21 11.59
C MET A 63 -8.94 3.61 12.83
N ALA A 64 -8.49 4.60 13.59
CA ALA A 64 -9.23 5.11 14.75
C ALA A 64 -10.64 5.58 14.39
N ASN A 65 -10.85 6.15 13.19
CA ASN A 65 -12.19 6.52 12.72
C ASN A 65 -13.05 5.31 12.36
N TRP A 66 -12.49 4.30 11.69
CA TRP A 66 -13.21 3.06 11.37
C TRP A 66 -13.63 2.31 12.64
N LEU A 67 -12.76 2.25 13.64
CA LEU A 67 -13.02 1.56 14.91
C LEU A 67 -14.09 2.20 15.79
N ARG A 68 -14.57 3.41 15.45
CA ARG A 68 -15.77 3.99 16.07
C ARG A 68 -17.06 3.28 15.66
N TYR A 69 -17.04 2.58 14.52
CA TYR A 69 -18.24 2.01 13.90
C TYR A 69 -18.15 0.51 13.63
N PHE A 70 -16.94 -0.02 13.49
CA PHE A 70 -16.69 -1.42 13.19
C PHE A 70 -15.74 -2.02 14.21
N SER A 71 -16.06 -3.23 14.68
CA SER A 71 -15.16 -3.99 15.52
C SER A 71 -13.96 -4.51 14.72
N MET A 72 -12.84 -4.81 15.39
CA MET A 72 -11.64 -5.34 14.72
C MET A 72 -11.92 -6.69 14.03
N GLU A 73 -12.83 -7.50 14.55
CA GLU A 73 -13.25 -8.79 13.98
C GLU A 73 -13.94 -8.62 12.62
N GLN A 74 -14.45 -7.42 12.31
CA GLN A 74 -15.05 -7.09 11.02
C GLN A 74 -14.04 -6.54 10.01
N ILE A 75 -12.77 -6.35 10.39
CA ILE A 75 -11.74 -5.75 9.55
C ILE A 75 -10.56 -6.73 9.39
N LEU A 76 -10.40 -7.27 8.19
CA LEU A 76 -9.21 -8.02 7.84
C LEU A 76 -8.10 -7.09 7.34
N LEU A 77 -6.96 -7.12 8.02
CA LEU A 77 -5.73 -6.50 7.54
C LEU A 77 -4.94 -7.44 6.63
N VAL A 78 -4.86 -7.06 5.35
CA VAL A 78 -3.99 -7.69 4.35
C VAL A 78 -2.65 -6.98 4.35
N ASN A 79 -1.56 -7.74 4.51
CA ASN A 79 -0.21 -7.21 4.42
C ASN A 79 0.20 -7.12 2.94
N GLY A 80 0.21 -5.90 2.41
CA GLY A 80 0.54 -5.59 1.02
C GLY A 80 1.98 -5.88 0.62
N ASP A 81 2.94 -5.80 1.56
CA ASP A 81 4.34 -6.13 1.29
C ASP A 81 4.50 -7.65 1.14
N VAL A 82 3.82 -8.44 1.97
CA VAL A 82 3.73 -9.90 1.81
C VAL A 82 2.93 -10.26 0.56
N PHE A 83 1.77 -9.65 0.34
CA PHE A 83 0.91 -9.94 -0.82
C PHE A 83 1.64 -9.74 -2.14
N ARG A 84 2.53 -8.74 -2.23
CA ARG A 84 3.34 -8.49 -3.43
C ARG A 84 4.25 -9.67 -3.77
N GLY A 85 4.91 -10.27 -2.78
CA GLY A 85 5.89 -11.35 -2.98
C GLY A 85 5.32 -12.76 -2.84
N ASN A 86 4.26 -12.91 -2.07
CA ASN A 86 3.57 -14.17 -1.81
C ASN A 86 2.05 -13.92 -1.69
N PRO A 87 1.35 -13.74 -2.82
CA PRO A 87 -0.08 -13.41 -2.83
C PRO A 87 -0.95 -14.52 -2.25
N ILE A 88 -0.58 -15.81 -2.40
CA ILE A 88 -1.42 -16.93 -1.96
C ILE A 88 -1.69 -16.91 -0.45
N ASN A 89 -0.68 -16.55 0.35
CA ASN A 89 -0.79 -16.52 1.81
C ASN A 89 -1.86 -15.53 2.27
N GLU A 90 -1.85 -14.33 1.69
CA GLU A 90 -2.80 -13.28 2.02
C GLU A 90 -4.18 -13.54 1.40
N LEU A 91 -4.27 -14.16 0.21
CA LEU A 91 -5.54 -14.54 -0.41
C LEU A 91 -6.28 -15.62 0.39
N ARG A 92 -5.58 -16.62 0.95
CA ARG A 92 -6.19 -17.63 1.82
C ARG A 92 -6.78 -17.02 3.10
N ARG A 93 -6.13 -15.98 3.65
CA ARG A 93 -6.66 -15.22 4.79
C ARG A 93 -7.94 -14.47 4.40
N VAL A 94 -7.98 -13.91 3.19
CA VAL A 94 -9.19 -13.27 2.63
C VAL A 94 -10.32 -14.28 2.45
N GLU A 95 -10.08 -15.44 1.83
CA GLU A 95 -11.08 -16.49 1.64
C GLU A 95 -11.65 -16.95 3.00
N SER A 96 -10.77 -17.25 3.96
CA SER A 96 -11.17 -17.67 5.31
C SER A 96 -11.98 -16.60 6.03
N PHE A 97 -11.53 -15.34 5.98
CA PHE A 97 -12.23 -14.22 6.60
C PHE A 97 -13.62 -14.02 6.02
N LEU A 98 -13.80 -14.20 4.71
CA LEU A 98 -15.09 -14.09 4.05
C LEU A 98 -15.99 -15.32 4.29
N GLY A 99 -15.44 -16.47 4.69
CA GLY A 99 -16.15 -17.74 4.81
C GLY A 99 -16.28 -18.46 3.46
N LEU A 100 -15.32 -18.23 2.57
CA LEU A 100 -15.26 -18.83 1.23
C LEU A 100 -14.34 -20.06 1.22
N PRO A 101 -14.63 -21.07 0.37
CA PRO A 101 -13.69 -22.16 0.14
C PRO A 101 -12.38 -21.65 -0.47
N HIS A 102 -11.27 -22.34 -0.19
CA HIS A 102 -9.95 -22.00 -0.71
C HIS A 102 -9.79 -22.50 -2.14
N LEU A 103 -10.34 -21.74 -3.10
CA LEU A 103 -10.36 -22.11 -4.51
C LEU A 103 -9.20 -21.48 -5.28
N ILE A 104 -8.59 -20.41 -4.75
CA ILE A 104 -7.41 -19.82 -5.37
C ILE A 104 -6.17 -20.65 -5.01
N THR A 105 -5.46 -21.10 -6.04
CA THR A 105 -4.28 -21.96 -5.90
C THR A 105 -3.02 -21.31 -6.48
N ASN A 106 -1.84 -21.85 -6.15
CA ASN A 106 -0.55 -21.31 -6.61
C ASN A 106 -0.39 -21.37 -8.13
N ASP A 107 -0.94 -22.38 -8.81
CA ASP A 107 -0.87 -22.55 -10.27
C ASP A 107 -1.66 -21.49 -11.05
N GLN A 108 -2.54 -20.76 -10.36
CA GLN A 108 -3.28 -19.62 -10.89
C GLN A 108 -2.53 -18.28 -10.72
N LEU A 109 -1.46 -18.25 -9.91
CA LEU A 109 -0.69 -17.05 -9.58
C LEU A 109 0.67 -17.12 -10.29
N ILE A 110 0.76 -16.49 -11.46
CA ILE A 110 1.92 -16.59 -12.35
C ILE A 110 2.82 -15.37 -12.18
N PHE A 111 4.03 -15.55 -11.66
CA PHE A 111 4.99 -14.45 -11.59
C PHE A 111 5.46 -14.07 -13.00
N ASN A 112 5.36 -12.79 -13.34
CA ASN A 112 5.87 -12.26 -14.61
C ASN A 112 7.14 -11.47 -14.33
N GLU A 113 8.30 -12.03 -14.69
CA GLU A 113 9.62 -11.42 -14.44
C GLU A 113 9.77 -10.04 -15.09
N ARG A 114 9.31 -9.88 -16.33
CA ARG A 114 9.36 -8.59 -17.03
C ARG A 114 8.53 -7.52 -16.33
N LYS A 115 7.39 -7.91 -15.77
CA LYS A 115 6.52 -7.00 -15.01
C LYS A 115 7.02 -6.79 -13.58
N GLY A 116 7.69 -7.80 -13.00
CA GLY A 116 8.11 -7.84 -11.60
C GLY A 116 6.97 -8.09 -10.60
N PHE A 117 5.82 -8.62 -11.06
CA PHE A 117 4.63 -8.87 -10.24
C PHE A 117 3.92 -10.17 -10.63
N PHE A 118 3.16 -10.73 -9.69
CA PHE A 118 2.23 -11.81 -9.97
C PHE A 118 1.06 -11.34 -10.85
N CYS A 119 0.70 -12.20 -11.79
CA CYS A 119 -0.46 -12.10 -12.66
C CYS A 119 -1.40 -13.28 -12.38
N PHE A 120 -2.65 -13.20 -12.84
CA PHE A 120 -3.66 -14.20 -12.54
C PHE A 120 -4.07 -14.99 -13.79
N ARG A 121 -4.16 -16.32 -13.66
CA ARG A 121 -4.66 -17.24 -14.68
C ARG A 121 -5.75 -18.10 -14.06
N ARG A 122 -6.99 -17.97 -14.56
CA ARG A 122 -8.15 -18.67 -13.98
C ARG A 122 -8.13 -20.19 -14.19
N SER A 123 -7.68 -20.65 -15.35
CA SER A 123 -7.51 -22.07 -15.68
C SER A 123 -6.28 -22.28 -16.58
N PRO A 124 -5.71 -23.50 -16.63
CA PRO A 124 -4.53 -23.77 -17.46
C PRO A 124 -4.70 -23.43 -18.95
N THR A 125 -5.93 -23.51 -19.46
CA THR A 125 -6.31 -23.21 -20.85
C THR A 125 -6.53 -21.72 -21.13
N GLN A 126 -6.64 -20.88 -20.11
CA GLN A 126 -6.87 -19.45 -20.27
C GLN A 126 -5.58 -18.64 -20.25
N ARG A 127 -5.58 -17.51 -20.96
CA ARG A 127 -4.46 -16.56 -20.95
C ARG A 127 -4.27 -15.95 -19.56
N THR A 128 -3.01 -15.82 -19.15
CA THR A 128 -2.62 -15.07 -17.96
C THR A 128 -2.95 -13.59 -18.14
N LYS A 129 -3.60 -12.99 -17.15
CA LYS A 129 -3.96 -11.57 -17.09
C LYS A 129 -3.16 -10.88 -16.01
N CYS A 130 -2.37 -9.89 -16.41
CA CYS A 130 -1.67 -9.01 -15.49
C CYS A 130 -2.50 -7.75 -15.21
N LEU A 131 -2.20 -7.08 -14.09
CA LEU A 131 -2.72 -5.73 -13.86
C LEU A 131 -2.26 -4.77 -14.97
N GLY A 132 -3.01 -3.70 -15.21
CA GLY A 132 -2.71 -2.70 -16.25
C GLY A 132 -1.35 -2.00 -16.11
N SER A 133 -0.98 -1.22 -17.12
CA SER A 133 0.30 -0.48 -17.18
C SER A 133 0.48 0.54 -16.06
N SER A 134 -0.61 1.07 -15.51
CA SER A 134 -0.57 1.98 -14.36
C SER A 134 -0.24 1.29 -13.03
N LYS A 135 -0.20 -0.05 -12.99
CA LYS A 135 0.09 -0.83 -11.77
C LYS A 135 1.51 -1.37 -11.82
N GLY A 136 2.30 -1.02 -10.80
CA GLY A 136 3.72 -1.38 -10.70
C GLY A 136 4.65 -0.44 -11.46
N ARG A 137 4.29 0.85 -11.59
CA ARG A 137 5.19 1.85 -12.19
C ARG A 137 6.49 1.94 -11.37
N PRO A 138 7.66 2.07 -12.02
CA PRO A 138 8.91 2.35 -11.32
C PRO A 138 8.74 3.57 -10.41
N HIS A 139 9.13 3.43 -9.14
CA HIS A 139 9.10 4.56 -8.22
C HIS A 139 10.11 5.62 -8.67
N ARG A 140 9.77 6.89 -8.47
CA ARG A 140 10.76 7.97 -8.61
C ARG A 140 11.86 7.77 -7.57
N GLU A 141 13.09 8.01 -7.97
CA GLU A 141 14.22 8.06 -7.04
C GLU A 141 14.05 9.28 -6.13
N ILE A 142 14.00 9.01 -4.82
CA ILE A 142 13.95 10.02 -3.76
C ILE A 142 15.27 9.89 -2.99
N PRO A 143 15.94 11.01 -2.65
CA PRO A 143 17.18 10.97 -1.88
C PRO A 143 17.03 10.18 -0.57
N ALA A 144 18.07 9.42 -0.21
CA ALA A 144 18.00 8.48 0.91
C ALA A 144 17.77 9.19 2.25
N ASP A 145 18.35 10.37 2.44
CA ASP A 145 18.14 11.24 3.60
C ASP A 145 16.68 11.70 3.71
N VAL A 146 16.04 12.00 2.59
CA VAL A 146 14.63 12.39 2.51
C VAL A 146 13.70 11.20 2.84
N VAL A 147 14.03 10.01 2.33
CA VAL A 147 13.29 8.77 2.67
C VAL A 147 13.41 8.47 4.15
N GLU A 148 14.61 8.59 4.73
CA GLU A 148 14.84 8.36 6.15
C GLU A 148 14.11 9.40 7.02
N LYS A 149 14.13 10.67 6.61
CA LYS A 149 13.35 11.73 7.24
C LYS A 149 11.85 11.43 7.25
N LEU A 150 11.30 10.94 6.13
CA LEU A 150 9.90 10.51 6.05
C LEU A 150 9.62 9.33 6.99
N ARG A 151 10.49 8.32 7.00
CA ARG A 151 10.37 7.13 7.86
C ARG A 151 10.34 7.52 9.34
N LYS A 152 11.25 8.40 9.78
CA LYS A 152 11.29 8.91 11.16
C LYS A 152 9.99 9.59 11.58
N ASN A 153 9.42 10.41 10.70
CA ASN A 153 8.15 11.08 10.96
C ASN A 153 6.97 10.10 11.07
N LEU A 154 6.98 9.01 10.30
CA LEU A 154 5.90 8.02 10.29
C LEU A 154 6.02 6.98 11.43
N LEU A 155 7.18 6.88 12.09
CA LEU A 155 7.44 5.85 13.11
C LEU A 155 6.41 5.88 14.26
N GLN A 156 6.10 7.07 14.79
CA GLN A 156 5.12 7.19 15.87
C GLN A 156 3.71 6.77 15.41
N HIS A 157 3.34 7.10 14.17
CA HIS A 157 2.07 6.69 13.57
C HIS A 157 2.01 5.17 13.39
N ASN A 158 3.12 4.53 12.99
CA ASN A 158 3.21 3.07 12.87
C ASN A 158 2.97 2.38 14.22
N GLN A 159 3.63 2.86 15.28
CA GLN A 159 3.46 2.30 16.63
C GLN A 159 2.02 2.41 17.12
N ARG A 160 1.37 3.56 16.92
CA ARG A 160 -0.04 3.76 17.26
C ARG A 160 -0.95 2.84 16.45
N PHE A 161 -0.70 2.72 15.15
CA PHE A 161 -1.45 1.81 14.29
C PHE A 161 -1.33 0.37 14.78
N PHE A 162 -0.12 -0.11 15.09
CA PHE A 162 0.12 -1.46 15.58
C PHE A 162 -0.62 -1.75 16.89
N ALA A 163 -0.64 -0.77 17.80
CA ALA A 163 -1.41 -0.86 19.04
C ALA A 163 -2.92 -0.95 18.78
N LEU A 164 -3.46 -0.11 17.89
CA LEU A 164 -4.88 -0.10 17.54
C LEU A 164 -5.34 -1.44 16.94
N VAL A 165 -4.51 -2.06 16.09
CA VAL A 165 -4.88 -3.27 15.36
C VAL A 165 -4.36 -4.55 16.01
N ASN A 166 -3.67 -4.43 17.15
CA ASN A 166 -2.99 -5.50 17.87
C ASN A 166 -2.14 -6.41 16.95
N ARG A 167 -1.36 -5.79 16.05
CA ARG A 167 -0.52 -6.49 15.07
C ARG A 167 0.66 -5.63 14.66
N ILE A 168 1.84 -6.24 14.62
CA ILE A 168 3.09 -5.60 14.17
C ILE A 168 3.35 -5.93 12.70
N PHE A 169 3.85 -4.93 11.98
CA PHE A 169 4.36 -5.06 10.62
C PHE A 169 5.85 -4.68 10.60
N THR A 170 6.64 -5.28 9.71
CA THR A 170 8.07 -4.99 9.56
C THR A 170 8.27 -3.76 8.68
N TRP A 171 7.95 -2.57 9.20
CA TRP A 171 8.04 -1.26 8.55
C TRP A 171 9.05 -0.35 9.24
#